data_AF-A0A9E5IVB1-F1
#
_entry.id   AF-A0A9E5IVB1-F1
#
_cell.length_a   1.000
_cell.length_b   1.000
_cell.length_c   1.000
_cell.angle_alpha   90.00
_cell.angle_beta   90.00
_cell.angle_gamma   90.00
#
_symmetry.space_group_name_H-M   'P 1'
#
loop_
_entity.id
_entity.type
_entity.pdbx_description
1 polymer ?
#
loop_
_entity_poly.entity_id
_entity_poly.type
_entity_poly.pdbx_seq_one_letter_code
_entity_poly.pdbx_strand_id
1 'polypeptide(L)'
;ATQGTSAARSTKNYELDRSVRHVKNATGTLERLSVAVLINERAPTVTKNDKGEVTDSKPNPYSDEEITRMQDLVRGVVGYDEKRGDVVTVVQAKFEPEPVYDLSIPWYKDESMQTYIKSGLLGVMFLAFLMLVIRPAVLRMLGLLKTPAELEAEAAAAAEEEKKKLLADGELSPEDMNAIQLGEGETLEEIKAKLKPKKSSISMEMLDTANTYDDKVALVRMIVAEDTSRVASVLKKMIKLA
;
A
#
# COMPACT_ATOMS: atom_id res chain seq x y z
N ALA A 1 -134.08 -5.92 -31.66
CA ALA A 1 -133.01 -6.41 -30.77
C ALA A 1 -131.79 -5.52 -30.96
N THR A 2 -131.35 -4.86 -29.90
CA THR A 2 -130.29 -3.83 -29.87
C THR A 2 -128.91 -4.50 -29.83
N GLN A 3 -127.99 -4.11 -30.73
CA GLN A 3 -126.61 -4.61 -30.74
C GLN A 3 -125.78 -3.88 -29.67
N GLY A 4 -125.25 -4.63 -28.70
CA GLY A 4 -124.35 -4.10 -27.67
C GLY A 4 -122.90 -4.09 -28.15
N THR A 5 -122.20 -2.96 -27.95
CA THR A 5 -120.77 -2.83 -28.25
C THR A 5 -119.95 -3.35 -27.07
N SER A 6 -119.02 -4.28 -27.30
CA SER A 6 -118.08 -4.75 -26.28
C SER A 6 -116.71 -4.07 -26.46
N ALA A 7 -116.18 -3.53 -25.36
CA ALA A 7 -114.83 -2.97 -25.31
C ALA A 7 -113.94 -3.88 -24.46
N ALA A 8 -112.79 -4.29 -25.03
CA ALA A 8 -111.80 -5.12 -24.35
C ALA A 8 -110.53 -4.32 -24.05
N ARG A 9 -110.10 -4.31 -22.79
CA ARG A 9 -108.83 -3.70 -22.37
C ARG A 9 -107.88 -4.80 -21.90
N SER A 10 -106.69 -4.87 -22.49
CA SER A 10 -105.64 -5.82 -22.13
C SER A 10 -104.38 -5.07 -21.73
N THR A 11 -103.95 -5.26 -20.50
CA THR A 11 -102.65 -4.78 -20.02
C THR A 11 -101.67 -5.93 -20.14
N LYS A 12 -100.60 -5.75 -20.91
CA LYS A 12 -99.51 -6.72 -21.03
C LYS A 12 -98.28 -6.19 -20.31
N ASN A 13 -97.80 -6.97 -19.34
CA ASN A 13 -96.52 -6.73 -18.68
C ASN A 13 -95.46 -7.58 -19.38
N TYR A 14 -94.36 -6.96 -19.72
CA TYR A 14 -93.20 -7.62 -20.31
C TYR A 14 -92.07 -7.60 -19.28
N GLU A 15 -91.47 -8.75 -19.04
CA GLU A 15 -90.18 -8.80 -18.35
C GLU A 15 -89.09 -8.62 -19.42
N LEU A 16 -88.29 -7.57 -19.27
CA LEU A 16 -87.17 -7.32 -20.16
C LEU A 16 -85.96 -8.12 -19.68
N ASP A 17 -85.31 -8.82 -20.60
CA ASP A 17 -84.07 -9.52 -20.32
C ASP A 17 -82.99 -8.53 -19.84
N ARG A 18 -82.48 -8.72 -18.63
CA ARG A 18 -81.38 -7.93 -18.07
C ARG A 18 -80.07 -8.71 -18.21
N SER A 19 -79.13 -8.14 -18.96
CA SER A 19 -77.74 -8.62 -18.95
C SER A 19 -76.91 -7.76 -18.00
N VAL A 20 -76.32 -8.36 -16.97
CA VAL A 20 -75.40 -7.70 -16.05
C VAL A 20 -73.98 -8.17 -16.32
N ARG A 21 -73.12 -7.27 -16.82
CA ARG A 21 -71.70 -7.54 -16.99
C ARG A 21 -70.92 -7.01 -15.79
N HIS A 22 -70.36 -7.92 -15.00
CA HIS A 22 -69.35 -7.56 -14.01
C HIS A 22 -67.97 -7.56 -14.68
N VAL A 23 -67.30 -6.41 -14.69
CA VAL A 23 -65.91 -6.29 -15.13
C VAL A 23 -65.06 -5.96 -13.91
N LYS A 24 -64.11 -6.83 -13.58
CA LYS A 24 -63.09 -6.57 -12.56
C LYS A 24 -61.80 -6.24 -13.30
N ASN A 25 -61.41 -4.96 -13.26
CA ASN A 25 -60.17 -4.53 -13.91
C ASN A 25 -58.96 -5.11 -13.18
N ALA A 26 -57.93 -5.46 -13.96
CA ALA A 26 -56.63 -5.82 -13.40
C ALA A 26 -55.97 -4.58 -12.77
N THR A 27 -55.25 -4.77 -11.67
CA THR A 27 -54.42 -3.72 -11.04
C THR A 27 -53.07 -3.62 -11.74
N GLY A 28 -52.55 -2.41 -11.91
CA GLY A 28 -51.25 -2.18 -12.57
C GLY A 28 -51.34 -1.94 -14.07
N THR A 29 -52.30 -1.13 -14.52
CA THR A 29 -52.39 -0.70 -15.92
C THR A 29 -51.31 0.33 -16.24
N LEU A 30 -50.66 0.18 -17.39
CA LEU A 30 -49.69 1.15 -17.88
C LEU A 30 -50.41 2.42 -18.35
N GLU A 31 -50.13 3.57 -17.71
CA GLU A 31 -50.71 4.87 -18.09
C GLU A 31 -49.88 5.60 -19.12
N ARG A 32 -48.55 5.48 -19.07
CA ARG A 32 -47.62 6.13 -20.01
C ARG A 32 -46.26 5.44 -19.97
N LEU A 33 -45.64 5.32 -21.13
CA LEU A 33 -44.27 4.85 -21.29
C LEU A 33 -43.36 5.97 -21.85
N SER A 34 -42.15 6.10 -21.30
CA SER A 34 -41.15 7.04 -21.79
C SER A 34 -39.80 6.33 -21.93
N VAL A 35 -39.28 6.29 -23.15
CA VAL A 35 -38.04 5.57 -23.49
C VAL A 35 -37.09 6.52 -24.20
N ALA A 36 -35.87 6.64 -23.68
CA ALA A 36 -34.78 7.35 -24.32
C ALA A 36 -33.65 6.36 -24.62
N VAL A 37 -33.21 6.31 -25.87
CA VAL A 37 -32.12 5.44 -26.32
C VAL A 37 -31.00 6.30 -26.86
N LEU A 38 -29.82 6.14 -26.30
CA LEU A 38 -28.60 6.78 -26.78
C LEU A 38 -27.76 5.77 -27.54
N ILE A 39 -27.37 6.11 -28.77
CA ILE A 39 -26.60 5.23 -29.66
C ILE A 39 -25.24 5.86 -29.92
N ASN A 40 -24.18 5.07 -29.75
CA ASN A 40 -22.82 5.50 -30.09
C ASN A 40 -22.66 5.64 -31.60
N GLU A 41 -21.80 6.54 -32.07
CA GLU A 41 -21.47 6.65 -33.51
C GLU A 41 -20.78 5.39 -34.03
N ARG A 42 -20.85 5.16 -35.35
CA ARG A 42 -20.13 4.04 -35.96
C ARG A 42 -18.63 4.28 -35.85
N ALA A 43 -17.87 3.19 -35.91
CA ALA A 43 -16.43 3.25 -36.03
C ALA A 43 -16.03 4.24 -37.15
N PRO A 44 -15.06 5.14 -36.89
CA PRO A 44 -14.65 6.15 -37.84
C PRO A 44 -14.19 5.47 -39.13
N THR A 45 -14.48 6.11 -40.25
CA THR A 45 -14.02 5.59 -41.54
C THR A 45 -12.54 5.89 -41.68
N VAL A 46 -11.77 4.84 -41.95
CA VAL A 46 -10.34 4.94 -42.20
C VAL A 46 -10.13 4.99 -43.70
N THR A 47 -9.69 6.13 -44.21
CA THR A 47 -9.21 6.22 -45.60
C THR A 47 -7.74 5.83 -45.63
N LYS A 48 -7.34 4.94 -46.55
CA LYS A 48 -5.92 4.66 -46.81
C LYS A 48 -5.48 5.46 -48.03
N ASN A 49 -4.31 6.09 -47.96
CA ASN A 49 -3.71 6.71 -49.14
C ASN A 49 -3.15 5.63 -50.09
N ASP A 50 -2.73 6.03 -51.30
CA ASP A 50 -2.13 5.14 -52.31
C ASP A 50 -0.85 4.41 -51.84
N LYS A 51 -0.28 4.82 -50.70
CA LYS A 51 0.88 4.20 -50.05
C LYS A 51 0.50 3.25 -48.89
N GLY A 52 -0.79 3.02 -48.67
CA GLY A 52 -1.31 2.11 -47.64
C GLY A 52 -1.31 2.68 -46.22
N GLU A 53 -0.99 3.96 -46.04
CA GLU A 53 -0.99 4.64 -44.74
C GLU A 53 -2.42 5.05 -44.39
N VAL A 54 -2.80 4.80 -43.13
CA VAL A 54 -4.08 5.22 -42.55
C VAL A 54 -4.09 6.74 -42.43
N THR A 55 -4.91 7.40 -43.24
CA THR A 55 -5.17 8.84 -43.13
C THR A 55 -6.34 9.11 -42.17
N ASP A 56 -6.50 10.38 -41.80
CA ASP A 56 -7.38 10.89 -40.74
C ASP A 56 -8.69 10.13 -40.54
N SER A 57 -8.97 9.75 -39.28
CA SER A 57 -10.25 9.16 -38.88
C SER A 57 -11.39 10.18 -39.07
N LYS A 58 -12.23 9.96 -40.07
CA LYS A 58 -13.43 10.77 -40.27
C LYS A 58 -14.58 10.24 -39.40
N PRO A 59 -15.32 11.13 -38.70
CA PRO A 59 -16.55 10.74 -37.99
C PRO A 59 -17.51 10.00 -38.93
N ASN A 60 -18.18 8.98 -38.42
CA ASN A 60 -19.11 8.14 -39.17
C ASN A 60 -20.47 8.09 -38.46
N PRO A 61 -21.23 9.20 -38.45
CA PRO A 61 -22.54 9.25 -37.80
C PRO A 61 -23.56 8.33 -38.50
N TYR A 62 -24.67 8.02 -37.82
CA TYR A 62 -25.84 7.43 -38.47
C TYR A 62 -26.59 8.48 -39.28
N SER A 63 -27.25 8.06 -40.36
CA SER A 63 -28.14 8.96 -41.10
C SER A 63 -29.48 9.10 -40.36
N ASP A 64 -30.22 10.18 -40.64
CA ASP A 64 -31.53 10.42 -40.03
C ASP A 64 -32.54 9.30 -40.37
N GLU A 65 -32.43 8.70 -41.56
CA GLU A 65 -33.26 7.55 -41.95
C GLU A 65 -32.94 6.32 -41.11
N GLU A 66 -31.67 6.08 -40.78
CA GLU A 66 -31.26 4.97 -39.92
C GLU A 66 -31.72 5.17 -38.49
N ILE A 67 -31.59 6.38 -37.95
CA ILE A 67 -32.11 6.74 -36.63
C ILE A 67 -33.63 6.55 -36.57
N THR A 68 -34.35 6.96 -37.61
CA THR A 68 -35.80 6.75 -37.71
C THR A 68 -36.17 5.28 -37.71
N ARG A 69 -35.46 4.45 -38.50
CA ARG A 69 -35.66 2.98 -38.50
C ARG A 69 -35.40 2.37 -37.12
N MET A 70 -34.34 2.80 -36.45
CA MET A 70 -34.04 2.34 -35.08
C MET A 70 -35.13 2.75 -34.10
N GLN A 71 -35.64 3.98 -34.19
CA GLN A 71 -36.74 4.46 -33.37
C GLN A 71 -38.01 3.63 -33.57
N ASP A 72 -38.35 3.29 -34.82
CA ASP A 72 -39.52 2.45 -35.12
C ASP A 72 -39.37 1.01 -34.60
N LEU A 73 -38.16 0.45 -34.68
CA LEU A 73 -37.84 -0.84 -34.06
C LEU A 73 -38.04 -0.80 -32.54
N VAL A 74 -37.51 0.23 -31.88
CA VAL A 74 -37.68 0.40 -30.43
C VAL A 74 -39.16 0.54 -30.09
N ARG A 75 -39.92 1.36 -30.83
CA ARG A 75 -41.38 1.51 -30.65
C ARG A 75 -42.12 0.19 -30.74
N GLY A 76 -41.78 -0.64 -31.72
CA GLY A 76 -42.36 -1.98 -31.88
C GLY A 76 -42.06 -2.92 -30.72
N VAL A 77 -40.81 -2.93 -30.24
CA VAL A 77 -40.37 -3.79 -29.14
C VAL A 77 -41.02 -3.40 -27.81
N VAL A 78 -41.15 -2.11 -27.53
CA VAL A 78 -41.69 -1.63 -26.24
C VAL A 78 -43.22 -1.55 -26.19
N GLY A 79 -43.90 -1.83 -27.32
CA GLY A 79 -45.36 -1.74 -27.40
C GLY A 79 -45.86 -0.30 -27.32
N TYR A 80 -45.17 0.61 -28.01
CA TYR A 80 -45.52 2.03 -28.09
C TYR A 80 -47.00 2.22 -28.45
N ASP A 81 -47.69 3.05 -27.68
CA ASP A 81 -49.08 3.43 -27.91
C ASP A 81 -49.22 4.96 -27.87
N GLU A 82 -49.52 5.55 -29.02
CA GLU A 82 -49.75 7.00 -29.15
C GLU A 82 -50.97 7.45 -28.36
N LYS A 83 -52.03 6.62 -28.26
CA LYS A 83 -53.24 6.97 -27.51
C LYS A 83 -53.01 6.96 -26.00
N ARG A 84 -52.06 6.15 -25.54
CA ARG A 84 -51.56 6.15 -24.16
C ARG A 84 -50.65 7.36 -23.86
N GLY A 85 -50.19 8.06 -24.90
CA GLY A 85 -49.29 9.21 -24.76
C GLY A 85 -47.83 8.80 -24.54
N ASP A 86 -47.44 7.64 -25.05
CA ASP A 86 -46.07 7.16 -24.96
C ASP A 86 -45.10 8.05 -25.75
N VAL A 87 -43.84 8.08 -25.31
CA VAL A 87 -42.76 8.82 -25.98
C VAL A 87 -41.55 7.92 -26.12
N VAL A 88 -41.02 7.80 -27.34
CA VAL A 88 -39.78 7.09 -27.65
C VAL A 88 -38.88 8.02 -28.43
N THR A 89 -37.66 8.23 -27.94
CA THR A 89 -36.66 9.09 -28.58
C THR A 89 -35.34 8.34 -28.70
N VAL A 90 -34.77 8.37 -29.89
CA VAL A 90 -33.43 7.83 -30.17
C VAL A 90 -32.52 8.99 -30.55
N VAL A 91 -31.39 9.09 -29.87
CA VAL A 91 -30.39 10.13 -30.11
C VAL A 91 -29.05 9.46 -30.35
N GLN A 92 -28.28 9.95 -31.32
CA GLN A 92 -26.88 9.56 -31.42
C GLN A 92 -25.97 10.52 -30.67
N ALA A 93 -24.95 10.00 -30.01
CA ALA A 93 -23.86 10.79 -29.45
C ALA A 93 -22.56 10.01 -29.50
N LYS A 94 -21.44 10.70 -29.67
CA LYS A 94 -20.12 10.09 -29.56
C LYS A 94 -19.83 9.75 -28.10
N PHE A 95 -19.58 8.48 -27.81
CA PHE A 95 -19.22 8.07 -26.47
C PHE A 95 -17.75 8.39 -26.21
N GLU A 96 -17.44 8.79 -24.99
CA GLU A 96 -16.05 8.88 -24.57
C GLU A 96 -15.45 7.47 -24.50
N PRO A 97 -14.22 7.27 -24.98
CA PRO A 97 -13.53 6.00 -24.78
C PRO A 97 -13.42 5.76 -23.28
N GLU A 98 -13.73 4.54 -22.84
CA GLU A 98 -13.54 4.19 -21.44
C GLU A 98 -12.09 4.47 -21.06
N PRO A 99 -11.85 5.19 -19.94
CA PRO A 99 -10.49 5.39 -19.48
C PRO A 99 -9.88 4.02 -19.23
N VAL A 100 -8.84 3.70 -19.99
CA VAL A 100 -8.04 2.50 -19.74
C VAL A 100 -7.29 2.78 -18.44
N TYR A 101 -7.87 2.33 -17.33
CA TYR A 101 -7.16 2.32 -16.06
C TYR A 101 -6.09 1.24 -16.17
N ASP A 102 -4.84 1.67 -16.25
CA ASP A 102 -3.72 0.78 -16.02
C ASP A 102 -3.71 0.42 -14.52
N LEU A 103 -4.43 -0.65 -14.19
CA LEU A 103 -4.44 -1.22 -12.84
C LEU A 103 -3.15 -1.99 -12.53
N SER A 104 -2.11 -1.91 -13.39
CA SER A 104 -0.82 -2.46 -13.06
C SER A 104 -0.21 -1.69 -11.89
N ILE A 105 -0.13 -2.37 -10.76
CA ILE A 105 0.62 -1.88 -9.61
C ILE A 105 2.10 -1.94 -10.01
N PRO A 106 2.86 -0.84 -9.89
CA PRO A 106 4.29 -0.88 -10.16
C PRO A 106 4.94 -2.00 -9.35
N TRP A 107 5.87 -2.76 -9.96
CA TRP A 107 6.44 -3.97 -9.35
C TRP A 107 7.01 -3.77 -7.93
N TYR A 108 7.51 -2.58 -7.60
CA TYR A 108 8.05 -2.24 -6.28
C TYR A 108 6.98 -1.92 -5.22
N LYS A 109 5.75 -1.63 -5.65
CA LYS A 109 4.57 -1.42 -4.77
C LYS A 109 3.80 -2.71 -4.52
N ASP A 110 4.12 -3.79 -5.22
CA ASP A 110 3.56 -5.10 -4.96
C ASP A 110 3.98 -5.59 -3.56
N GLU A 111 2.99 -5.92 -2.73
CA GLU A 111 3.19 -6.39 -1.36
C GLU A 111 4.01 -7.68 -1.30
N SER A 112 3.82 -8.56 -2.29
CA SER A 112 4.60 -9.79 -2.41
C SER A 112 6.08 -9.49 -2.68
N MET A 113 6.35 -8.55 -3.61
CA MET A 113 7.70 -8.12 -3.94
C MET A 113 8.38 -7.44 -2.75
N GLN A 114 7.69 -6.57 -2.03
CA GLN A 114 8.24 -5.96 -0.82
C GLN A 114 8.58 -7.00 0.25
N THR A 115 7.77 -8.06 0.37
CA THR A 115 8.03 -9.16 1.30
C THR A 115 9.28 -9.94 0.90
N TYR A 116 9.48 -10.20 -0.40
CA TYR A 116 10.70 -10.83 -0.89
C TYR A 116 11.93 -9.94 -0.72
N ILE A 117 11.82 -8.63 -0.95
CA ILE A 117 12.92 -7.69 -0.73
C ILE A 117 13.31 -7.63 0.75
N LYS A 118 12.32 -7.51 1.65
CA LYS A 118 12.56 -7.47 3.11
C LYS A 118 13.18 -8.77 3.62
N SER A 119 12.64 -9.92 3.20
CA SER A 119 13.17 -11.24 3.59
C SER A 119 14.54 -11.50 2.97
N GLY A 120 14.76 -11.09 1.72
CA GLY A 120 16.06 -11.13 1.05
C GLY A 120 17.10 -10.28 1.77
N LEU A 121 16.77 -9.05 2.17
CA LEU A 121 17.67 -8.19 2.95
C LEU A 121 18.02 -8.83 4.30
N LEU A 122 17.04 -9.42 4.98
CA LEU A 122 17.27 -10.14 6.23
C LEU A 122 18.17 -11.37 6.02
N GLY A 123 17.96 -12.12 4.94
CA GLY A 123 18.81 -13.25 4.56
C GLY A 123 20.25 -12.84 4.26
N VAL A 124 20.45 -11.73 3.54
CA VAL A 124 21.78 -11.17 3.26
C VAL A 124 22.45 -10.69 4.55
N MET A 125 21.73 -10.02 5.45
CA MET A 125 22.26 -9.63 6.76
C MET A 125 22.65 -10.83 7.61
N PHE A 126 21.83 -11.88 7.60
CA PHE A 126 22.14 -13.13 8.30
C PHE A 126 23.38 -13.81 7.72
N LEU A 127 23.52 -13.86 6.39
CA LEU A 127 24.69 -14.41 5.71
C LEU A 127 25.95 -13.59 6.01
N ALA A 128 25.84 -12.26 5.99
CA ALA A 128 26.93 -11.37 6.35
C ALA A 128 27.36 -11.58 7.82
N PHE A 129 26.40 -11.73 8.74
CA PHE A 129 26.67 -12.05 10.14
C PHE A 129 27.37 -13.41 10.30
N LEU A 130 26.92 -14.44 9.58
CA LEU A 130 27.58 -15.74 9.57
C LEU A 130 29.03 -15.65 9.08
N MET A 131 29.29 -14.91 8.01
CA MET A 131 30.64 -14.77 7.46
C MET A 131 31.55 -13.86 8.28
N LEU A 132 31.03 -12.77 8.85
CA LEU A 132 31.83 -11.75 9.52
C LEU A 132 31.99 -11.99 11.03
N VAL A 133 31.05 -12.67 11.68
CA VAL A 133 31.07 -12.91 13.12
C VAL A 133 31.28 -14.39 13.43
N ILE A 134 30.38 -15.26 12.97
CA ILE A 134 30.39 -16.68 13.37
C ILE A 134 31.59 -17.42 12.77
N ARG A 135 31.84 -17.28 11.47
CA ARG A 135 32.97 -17.94 10.79
C ARG A 135 34.33 -17.60 11.42
N PRO A 136 34.71 -16.32 11.62
CA PRO A 136 35.98 -16.02 12.27
C PRO A 136 35.99 -16.44 13.74
N ALA A 137 34.88 -16.37 14.47
CA ALA A 137 34.83 -16.85 15.85
C ALA A 137 35.07 -18.37 15.95
N VAL A 138 34.43 -19.17 15.09
CA VAL A 138 34.60 -20.64 15.04
C VAL A 138 36.00 -21.00 14.59
N LEU A 139 36.54 -20.35 13.56
CA LEU A 139 37.88 -20.64 13.09
C LEU A 139 38.97 -20.20 14.11
N ARG A 140 38.74 -19.15 14.89
CA ARG A 140 39.59 -18.78 16.04
C ARG A 140 39.50 -19.82 17.16
N MET A 141 38.30 -20.33 17.47
CA MET A 141 38.11 -21.38 18.48
C MET A 141 38.74 -22.72 18.06
N LEU A 142 38.69 -23.06 16.77
CA LEU A 142 39.32 -24.26 16.20
C LEU A 142 40.84 -24.10 16.00
N GLY A 143 41.43 -22.96 16.35
CA GLY A 143 42.87 -22.70 16.20
C GLY A 143 43.35 -22.62 14.73
N LEU A 144 42.42 -22.48 13.78
CA LEU A 144 42.70 -22.45 12.35
C LEU A 144 42.90 -21.01 11.81
N LEU A 145 42.52 -20.00 12.58
CA LEU A 145 42.89 -18.61 12.35
C LEU A 145 43.84 -18.15 13.46
N LYS A 146 45.03 -17.72 13.06
CA LYS A 146 45.99 -17.05 13.94
C LYS A 146 45.32 -15.84 14.59
N THR A 147 45.53 -15.66 15.89
CA THR A 147 45.03 -14.50 16.62
C THR A 147 45.65 -13.21 16.06
N PRO A 148 44.98 -12.05 16.16
CA PRO A 148 45.57 -10.79 15.70
C PRO A 148 46.91 -10.51 16.39
N ALA A 149 47.07 -10.92 17.65
CA ALA A 149 48.35 -10.83 18.36
C ALA A 149 49.43 -11.74 17.76
N GLU A 150 49.09 -12.94 17.29
CA GLU A 150 50.03 -13.83 16.60
C GLU A 150 50.35 -13.34 15.18
N LEU A 151 49.39 -12.76 14.46
CA LEU A 151 49.63 -12.14 13.15
C LEU A 151 50.47 -10.86 13.26
N GLU A 152 50.24 -10.06 14.30
CA GLU A 152 51.08 -8.89 14.63
C GLU A 152 52.46 -9.31 15.13
N ALA A 153 52.56 -10.39 15.91
CA ALA A 153 53.84 -10.95 16.35
C ALA A 153 54.61 -11.60 15.20
N GLU A 154 53.94 -12.24 14.24
CA GLU A 154 54.56 -12.79 13.04
C GLU A 154 54.96 -11.69 12.05
N ALA A 155 54.16 -10.62 11.93
CA ALA A 155 54.53 -9.43 11.17
C ALA A 155 55.69 -8.66 11.83
N ALA A 156 55.72 -8.57 13.16
CA ALA A 156 56.81 -7.96 13.91
C ALA A 156 58.07 -8.83 13.86
N ALA A 157 57.95 -10.16 13.96
CA ALA A 157 59.07 -11.08 13.81
C ALA A 157 59.61 -11.09 12.37
N ALA A 158 58.75 -10.99 11.36
CA ALA A 158 59.17 -10.82 9.97
C ALA A 158 59.88 -9.47 9.76
N ALA A 159 59.40 -8.39 10.37
CA ALA A 159 60.06 -7.08 10.34
C ALA A 159 61.39 -7.07 11.10
N GLU A 160 61.50 -7.81 12.21
CA GLU A 160 62.73 -7.95 12.99
C GLU A 160 63.76 -8.85 12.29
N GLU A 161 63.31 -9.90 11.58
CA GLU A 161 64.15 -10.74 10.73
C GLU A 161 64.66 -9.97 9.50
N GLU A 162 63.82 -9.11 8.91
CA GLU A 162 64.21 -8.19 7.83
C GLU A 162 65.22 -7.14 8.34
N LYS A 163 64.98 -6.54 9.52
CA LYS A 163 65.92 -5.61 10.17
C LYS A 163 67.25 -6.29 10.53
N LYS A 164 67.23 -7.56 10.93
CA LYS A 164 68.43 -8.34 11.24
C LYS A 164 69.20 -8.75 9.98
N LYS A 165 68.53 -8.96 8.85
CA LYS A 165 69.17 -9.11 7.53
C LYS A 165 69.81 -7.81 7.06
N LEU A 166 69.15 -6.67 7.29
CA LEU A 166 69.69 -5.33 7.00
C LEU A 166 70.88 -4.96 7.91
N LEU A 167 70.95 -5.48 9.15
CA LEU A 167 72.07 -5.27 10.08
C LEU A 167 73.23 -6.28 9.89
N ALA A 168 72.99 -7.42 9.23
CA ALA A 168 74.01 -8.42 8.94
C ALA A 168 74.84 -8.06 7.68
N ASP A 169 74.31 -7.21 6.81
CA ASP A 169 75.04 -6.59 5.71
C ASP A 169 75.57 -5.24 6.20
N GLY A 170 76.86 -5.19 6.52
CA GLY A 170 77.47 -4.09 7.28
C GLY A 170 77.61 -2.78 6.50
N GLU A 171 76.50 -2.07 6.28
CA GLU A 171 76.50 -0.65 5.88
C GLU A 171 75.53 0.18 6.73
N LEU A 172 76.08 1.23 7.36
CA LEU A 172 75.39 2.19 8.21
C LEU A 172 74.48 3.10 7.36
N SER A 173 73.18 3.10 7.65
CA SER A 173 72.27 4.13 7.14
C SER A 173 72.54 5.47 7.84
N PRO A 174 72.61 6.61 7.11
CA PRO A 174 72.92 7.93 7.65
C PRO A 174 71.89 8.50 8.65
N GLU A 175 70.80 7.79 8.93
CA GLU A 175 69.75 8.24 9.87
C GLU A 175 70.06 7.90 11.33
N ASP A 176 70.91 6.90 11.60
CA ASP A 176 71.24 6.46 12.98
C ASP A 176 72.31 7.34 13.67
N MET A 177 73.03 8.19 12.93
CA MET A 177 74.01 9.14 13.51
C MET A 177 73.36 10.41 14.10
N ASN A 178 72.09 10.70 13.81
CA ASN A 178 71.43 11.92 14.27
C ASN A 178 70.58 11.75 15.55
N ALA A 179 70.44 10.53 16.07
CA ALA A 179 69.59 10.26 17.24
C ALA A 179 70.34 10.24 18.59
N ILE A 180 71.64 10.56 18.62
CA ILE A 180 72.45 10.52 19.84
C ILE A 180 73.14 11.87 20.08
N GLN A 181 72.38 12.96 20.17
CA GLN A 181 72.83 14.15 20.90
C GLN A 181 71.63 15.04 21.29
N LEU A 182 71.68 15.55 22.52
CA LEU A 182 70.75 16.49 23.19
C LEU A 182 69.52 15.88 23.90
N GLY A 183 69.75 15.58 25.18
CA GLY A 183 68.72 15.69 26.21
C GLY A 183 68.69 17.10 26.81
N GLU A 184 67.49 17.49 27.26
CA GLU A 184 67.05 18.60 28.14
C GLU A 184 65.62 18.92 27.67
N GLY A 185 64.53 18.99 28.43
CA GLY A 185 64.21 18.82 29.84
C GLY A 185 62.70 19.15 29.97
N GLU A 186 62.07 18.63 31.02
CA GLU A 186 60.78 19.10 31.61
C GLU A 186 59.49 18.90 30.76
N THR A 187 58.29 18.63 31.29
CA THR A 187 57.68 18.84 32.61
C THR A 187 56.57 17.79 32.91
N LEU A 188 56.33 17.65 34.21
CA LEU A 188 55.40 16.76 34.90
C LEU A 188 53.96 17.29 34.95
N GLU A 189 53.26 17.44 33.82
CA GLU A 189 51.81 17.83 33.85
C GLU A 189 50.84 16.91 33.10
N GLU A 190 51.27 16.04 32.18
CA GLU A 190 50.33 15.19 31.42
C GLU A 190 50.00 13.84 32.08
N ILE A 191 50.68 13.47 33.16
CA ILE A 191 50.42 12.20 33.89
C ILE A 191 49.22 12.34 34.86
N LYS A 192 48.76 13.56 35.13
CA LYS A 192 47.69 13.86 36.11
C LYS A 192 46.26 13.63 35.60
N ALA A 193 46.08 13.37 34.31
CA ALA A 193 44.74 13.26 33.70
C ALA A 193 44.19 11.83 33.55
N LYS A 194 44.92 10.78 33.98
CA LYS A 194 44.51 9.38 33.72
C LYS A 194 44.29 8.47 34.93
N LEU A 195 44.17 9.00 36.16
CA LEU A 195 43.93 8.17 37.35
C LEU A 195 42.78 8.68 38.28
N LYS A 196 41.54 8.25 37.94
CA LYS A 196 40.44 7.77 38.83
C LYS A 196 39.81 8.69 39.90
N PRO A 197 38.47 8.59 40.18
CA PRO A 197 37.95 7.43 40.91
C PRO A 197 36.61 6.83 40.44
N LYS A 198 36.50 5.52 40.70
CA LYS A 198 35.27 4.71 40.78
C LYS A 198 34.29 5.30 41.81
N LYS A 199 32.98 5.13 41.54
CA LYS A 199 31.85 4.66 42.41
C LYS A 199 30.56 4.95 41.63
N SER A 200 29.53 4.11 41.53
CA SER A 200 29.11 2.94 42.31
C SER A 200 28.15 2.08 41.47
N SER A 201 28.17 0.78 41.79
CA SER A 201 27.16 -0.26 41.62
C SER A 201 25.75 0.16 41.19
N ILE A 202 25.31 -0.34 40.04
CA ILE A 202 24.15 -1.23 39.79
C ILE A 202 23.97 -1.23 38.27
N SER A 203 24.39 -2.31 37.60
CA SER A 203 24.12 -2.47 36.16
C SER A 203 22.67 -2.86 35.96
N MET A 204 22.09 -2.32 34.89
CA MET A 204 20.72 -2.49 34.39
C MET A 204 20.38 -3.95 34.00
N GLU A 205 21.23 -4.92 34.36
CA GLU A 205 21.14 -6.34 34.01
C GLU A 205 20.61 -7.22 35.15
N MET A 206 20.38 -6.67 36.35
CA MET A 206 19.68 -7.38 37.44
C MET A 206 18.16 -7.21 37.40
N LEU A 207 17.62 -6.69 36.29
CA LEU A 207 16.21 -6.33 36.14
C LEU A 207 15.34 -7.42 35.47
N ASP A 208 15.91 -8.59 35.17
CA ASP A 208 15.21 -9.63 34.39
C ASP A 208 14.99 -10.96 35.12
N THR A 209 14.94 -11.00 36.47
CA THR A 209 14.63 -12.25 37.19
C THR A 209 13.78 -12.10 38.46
N ALA A 210 12.87 -11.13 38.52
CA ALA A 210 11.81 -11.13 39.54
C ALA A 210 10.54 -10.41 39.06
N ASN A 211 9.46 -11.16 38.86
CA ASN A 211 8.23 -10.69 38.22
C ASN A 211 7.09 -10.43 39.22
N THR A 212 7.40 -10.21 40.50
CA THR A 212 6.40 -9.99 41.56
C THR A 212 6.09 -8.50 41.75
N TYR A 213 4.86 -8.20 42.20
CA TYR A 213 4.40 -6.81 42.36
C TYR A 213 5.19 -6.07 43.46
N ASP A 214 5.62 -6.78 44.50
CA ASP A 214 6.36 -6.22 45.63
C ASP A 214 7.78 -5.76 45.23
N ASP A 215 8.47 -6.51 44.37
CA ASP A 215 9.80 -6.12 43.88
C ASP A 215 9.76 -4.86 43.01
N LYS A 216 8.69 -4.70 42.22
CA LYS A 216 8.46 -3.47 41.43
C LYS A 216 8.23 -2.26 42.34
N VAL A 217 7.49 -2.43 43.42
CA VAL A 217 7.26 -1.35 44.40
C VAL A 217 8.56 -1.01 45.15
N ALA A 218 9.38 -2.00 45.52
CA ALA A 218 10.67 -1.77 46.18
C ALA A 218 11.66 -1.01 45.27
N LEU A 219 11.75 -1.38 43.99
CA LEU A 219 12.57 -0.69 43.01
C LEU A 219 12.11 0.76 42.80
N VAL A 220 10.80 0.98 42.67
CA VAL A 220 10.24 2.35 42.54
C VAL A 220 10.55 3.17 43.80
N ARG A 221 10.44 2.61 45.00
CA ARG A 221 10.84 3.30 46.24
C ARG A 221 12.33 3.64 46.28
N MET A 222 13.19 2.76 45.77
CA MET A 222 14.63 3.00 45.67
C MET A 222 14.94 4.14 44.69
N ILE A 223 14.34 4.14 43.50
CA ILE A 223 14.51 5.19 42.48
C ILE A 223 13.99 6.55 43.01
N VAL A 224 12.87 6.54 43.74
CA VAL A 224 12.35 7.76 44.38
C VAL A 224 13.32 8.27 45.45
N ALA A 225 13.94 7.39 46.24
CA ALA A 225 14.91 7.79 47.25
C ALA A 225 16.20 8.35 46.65
N GLU A 226 16.62 7.83 45.50
CA GLU A 226 17.87 8.23 44.83
C GLU A 226 17.71 9.51 44.01
N ASP A 227 16.54 9.75 43.40
CA ASP A 227 16.35 10.86 42.45
C ASP A 227 14.94 11.53 42.54
N THR A 228 14.57 11.99 43.74
CA THR A 228 13.25 12.61 44.04
C THR A 228 12.86 13.75 43.08
N SER A 229 13.82 14.61 42.72
CA SER A 229 13.60 15.78 41.86
C SER A 229 13.16 15.42 40.44
N ARG A 230 13.71 14.32 39.88
CA ARG A 230 13.37 13.86 38.53
C ARG A 230 11.96 13.28 38.49
N VAL A 231 11.61 12.47 39.49
CA VAL A 231 10.28 11.86 39.61
C VAL A 231 9.19 12.92 39.77
N ALA A 232 9.43 13.96 40.60
CA ALA A 232 8.48 15.06 40.78
C ALA A 232 8.21 15.85 39.48
N SER A 233 9.22 16.03 38.63
CA SER A 233 9.08 16.70 37.33
C SER A 233 8.19 15.90 36.37
N VAL A 234 8.35 14.57 36.34
CA VAL A 234 7.53 13.67 35.51
C VAL A 234 6.07 13.68 35.99
N LEU A 235 5.84 13.55 37.30
CA LEU A 235 4.48 13.64 37.87
C LEU A 235 3.81 14.98 37.56
N LYS A 236 4.54 16.09 37.69
CA LYS A 236 4.05 17.42 37.33
C LYS A 236 3.71 17.51 35.83
N LYS A 237 4.50 16.88 34.96
CA LYS A 237 4.24 16.84 33.52
C LYS A 237 3.01 16.01 33.18
N MET A 238 2.79 14.90 33.88
CA MET A 238 1.61 14.05 33.69
C MET A 238 0.32 14.73 34.15
N ILE A 239 0.35 15.47 35.26
CA ILE A 239 -0.82 16.22 35.76
C ILE A 239 -1.18 17.39 34.84
N LYS A 240 -0.20 18.01 34.17
CA LYS A 240 -0.44 19.16 33.28
C LYS A 240 -0.94 18.76 31.88
N LEU A 241 -0.86 17.47 31.54
CA LEU A 241 -1.30 16.90 30.25
C LEU A 241 -2.68 16.25 30.33
N ALA A 242 -3.24 16.09 31.53
CA ALA A 242 -4.60 15.66 31.80
C ALA A 242 -5.48 16.88 32.16
#